data_AF-A0A8X6KZS5-F1
#
_entry.id   AF-A0A8X6KZS5-F1
#
_cell.length_a   1.000
_cell.length_b   1.000
_cell.length_c   1.000
_cell.angle_alpha   90.00
_cell.angle_beta   90.00
_cell.angle_gamma   90.00
#
_symmetry.space_group_name_H-M   'P 1'
#
loop_
_entity.id
_entity.type
_entity.pdbx_description
1 polymer ?
#
loop_
_entity_poly.entity_id
_entity_poly.type
_entity_poly.pdbx_seq_one_letter_code
_entity_poly.pdbx_strand_id
1 'polypeptide(L)'
;MKFRIKLLSNLRQRFRKEYLGELIQKQNDNRVREPRVGEMVLIGDDNKKRLSWPIAKIIELIPSRDGEIRIVRLKTQHGTVIRPVQRIFPLEVQAIANNAKELKEESNSVKCTKPENVLNTNDVIVKKYTSSGRLIKEPKRLDLLNYKCYRFETIPKSQRWDSHPGNNLRMSTHKKKTRKLRGHVSHGHGRVGKHRKHPGGRGNAGGMHHHRINFDKYHPGYFGKVGMRNFHLKKNQKYMPTININKLWSLVSQNQKDNLTEGKAPVIDVVKHGYYKVLGNGTLPDKPIIVKARLFTKLAEKRVKAVGGACILTT
;
A
#
# COMPACT_ATOMS: atom_id res chain seq x y z
N MET A 1 33.41 7.29 3.80
CA MET A 1 32.92 7.66 5.15
C MET A 1 31.63 8.51 5.14
N LYS A 2 31.58 9.67 4.47
CA LYS A 2 30.40 10.59 4.50
C LYS A 2 29.08 9.97 4.01
N PHE A 3 29.13 9.08 3.01
CA PHE A 3 27.93 8.42 2.47
C PHE A 3 27.26 7.46 3.46
N ARG A 4 28.05 6.67 4.19
CA ARG A 4 27.54 5.71 5.20
C ARG A 4 26.87 6.41 6.36
N ILE A 5 27.45 7.53 6.83
CA ILE A 5 26.89 8.37 7.90
C ILE A 5 25.55 8.98 7.44
N LYS A 6 25.49 9.48 6.19
CA LYS A 6 24.26 10.01 5.60
C LYS A 6 23.17 8.93 5.45
N LEU A 7 23.55 7.72 5.04
CA LEU A 7 22.63 6.59 4.93
C LEU A 7 22.04 6.21 6.30
N LEU A 8 22.89 6.10 7.33
CA LEU A 8 22.46 5.79 8.69
C LEU A 8 21.57 6.90 9.28
N SER A 9 21.90 8.17 9.03
CA SER A 9 21.07 9.31 9.42
C SER A 9 19.69 9.26 8.76
N ASN A 10 19.63 8.98 7.45
CA ASN A 10 18.38 8.87 6.72
C ASN A 10 17.54 7.68 7.20
N LEU A 11 18.18 6.53 7.45
CA LEU A 11 17.49 5.33 7.95
C LEU A 11 16.90 5.59 9.34
N ARG A 12 17.64 6.24 10.24
CA ARG A 12 17.13 6.66 11.56
C ARG A 12 15.96 7.64 11.43
N GLN A 13 16.01 8.60 10.51
CA GLN A 13 14.92 9.54 10.26
C GLN A 13 13.66 8.85 9.73
N ARG A 14 13.81 7.92 8.78
CA ARG A 14 12.69 7.15 8.22
C ARG A 14 12.08 6.23 9.25
N PHE A 15 12.91 5.44 9.95
CA PHE A 15 12.46 4.55 11.02
C PHE A 15 11.66 5.30 12.10
N ARG A 16 12.10 6.50 12.49
CA ARG A 16 11.39 7.31 13.48
C ARG A 16 10.05 7.87 12.98
N LYS A 17 9.92 8.16 11.68
CA LYS A 17 8.67 8.70 11.10
C LYS A 17 7.69 7.61 10.72
N GLU A 18 8.18 6.55 10.09
CA GLU A 18 7.37 5.47 9.52
C GLU A 18 7.01 4.47 10.61
N TYR A 19 7.98 3.91 11.34
CA TYR A 19 7.71 2.87 12.32
C TYR A 19 7.23 3.42 13.68
N LEU A 20 7.98 4.34 14.29
CA LEU A 20 7.58 4.90 15.59
C LEU A 20 6.33 5.81 15.50
N GLY A 21 6.06 6.39 14.33
CA GLY A 21 4.85 7.17 14.09
C GLY A 21 3.60 6.30 14.00
N GLU A 22 3.71 5.11 13.41
CA GLU A 22 2.61 4.13 13.32
C GLU A 22 2.30 3.44 14.65
N LEU A 23 3.30 3.29 15.52
CA LEU A 23 3.12 2.71 16.87
C LEU A 23 2.31 3.60 17.82
N ILE A 24 2.19 4.90 17.52
CA ILE A 24 1.31 5.80 18.30
C ILE A 24 -0.12 5.61 17.80
N GLN A 25 -0.77 4.52 18.20
CA GLN A 25 -2.23 4.41 18.15
C GLN A 25 -2.82 5.23 19.30
N LYS A 26 -2.75 6.56 19.19
CA LYS A 26 -3.47 7.43 20.11
C LYS A 26 -4.95 7.28 19.78
N GLN A 27 -5.68 6.46 20.53
CA GLN A 27 -7.13 6.54 20.54
C GLN A 27 -7.47 7.98 20.92
N ASN A 28 -8.23 8.65 20.05
CA ASN A 28 -8.61 10.05 20.23
C ASN A 28 -9.75 10.11 21.25
N ASP A 29 -9.47 9.63 22.46
CA ASP A 29 -10.41 9.63 23.56
C ASP A 29 -10.26 10.99 24.24
N ASN A 30 -11.22 11.89 24.00
CA ASN A 30 -11.31 13.20 24.65
C ASN A 30 -11.66 13.09 26.15
N ARG A 31 -11.50 11.91 26.75
CA ARG A 31 -11.73 11.69 28.18
C ARG A 31 -10.59 12.35 28.95
N VAL A 32 -10.93 13.41 29.69
CA VAL A 32 -10.06 13.97 30.71
C VAL A 32 -9.85 12.88 31.75
N ARG A 33 -8.68 12.25 31.74
CA ARG A 33 -8.33 11.22 32.73
C ARG A 33 -8.10 11.90 34.08
N GLU A 34 -8.88 11.50 35.08
CA GLU A 34 -8.73 12.01 36.44
C GLU A 34 -7.44 11.47 37.09
N PRO A 35 -6.65 12.33 37.76
CA PRO A 35 -5.43 11.92 38.45
C PRO A 35 -5.76 11.09 39.70
N ARG A 36 -4.97 10.05 39.99
CA ARG A 36 -5.13 9.21 41.19
C ARG A 36 -3.99 9.40 42.17
N VAL A 37 -4.30 9.32 43.47
CA VAL A 37 -3.28 9.31 44.52
C VAL A 37 -2.37 8.08 44.34
N GLY A 38 -1.07 8.28 44.46
CA GLY A 38 -0.06 7.24 44.31
C GLY A 38 0.46 7.03 42.89
N GLU A 39 -0.09 7.72 41.89
CA GLU A 39 0.33 7.60 40.49
C GLU A 39 1.67 8.30 40.22
N MET A 40 2.50 7.69 39.36
CA MET A 40 3.77 8.26 38.89
C MET A 40 3.53 9.09 37.62
N VAL A 41 3.95 10.35 37.67
CA VAL A 41 3.65 11.35 36.65
C VAL A 41 4.88 12.20 36.32
N LEU A 42 4.95 12.74 35.11
CA LEU A 42 5.94 13.73 34.69
C LEU A 42 5.44 15.14 34.96
N ILE A 43 6.31 16.01 35.49
CA ILE A 43 6.02 17.43 35.69
C ILE A 43 6.49 18.22 34.46
N GLY A 44 5.58 18.96 33.83
CA GLY A 44 5.90 19.84 32.71
C GLY A 44 6.78 21.02 33.13
N ASP A 45 7.98 21.10 32.55
CA ASP A 45 8.92 22.22 32.69
C ASP A 45 9.21 22.80 31.30
N ASP A 46 8.91 24.08 31.10
CA ASP A 46 9.02 24.76 29.81
C ASP A 46 10.50 24.93 29.39
N ASN A 47 11.44 24.92 30.35
CA ASN A 47 12.87 25.11 30.08
C ASN A 47 13.60 23.81 29.71
N LYS A 48 12.94 22.65 29.87
CA LYS A 48 13.53 21.33 29.67
C LYS A 48 12.77 20.56 28.59
N LYS A 49 13.49 19.73 27.82
CA LYS A 49 12.84 18.82 26.88
C LYS A 49 12.02 17.80 27.67
N ARG A 50 10.91 17.30 27.09
CA ARG A 50 10.02 16.32 27.73
C ARG A 50 10.71 15.08 28.31
N LEU A 51 11.79 14.62 27.67
CA LEU A 51 12.61 13.48 28.13
C LEU A 51 13.33 13.74 29.46
N SER A 52 13.58 15.00 29.78
CA SER A 52 14.26 15.44 31.00
C SER A 52 13.31 16.14 31.97
N TRP A 53 12.00 15.95 31.81
CA TRP A 53 11.02 16.40 32.79
C TRP A 53 11.12 15.55 34.06
N PRO A 54 11.09 16.17 35.26
CA PRO A 54 11.23 15.42 36.49
C PRO A 54 10.01 14.52 36.72
N ILE A 55 10.26 13.30 37.16
CA ILE A 55 9.24 12.33 37.59
C ILE A 55 8.85 12.63 39.04
N ALA A 56 7.56 12.49 39.35
CA ALA A 56 7.02 12.67 40.69
C ALA A 56 5.87 11.70 40.98
N LYS A 57 5.64 11.42 42.26
CA LYS A 57 4.49 10.64 42.75
C LYS A 57 3.39 11.59 43.23
N ILE A 58 2.15 11.35 42.86
CA ILE A 58 1.00 12.07 43.44
C ILE A 58 0.81 11.64 44.89
N ILE A 59 0.93 12.58 45.83
CA ILE A 59 0.67 12.34 47.26
C ILE A 59 -0.79 12.64 47.61
N GLU A 60 -1.29 13.78 47.13
CA GLU A 60 -2.57 14.33 47.57
C GLU A 60 -3.23 15.11 46.42
N LEU A 61 -4.53 14.94 46.27
CA LEU A 61 -5.37 15.68 45.32
C LEU A 61 -6.10 16.78 46.10
N ILE A 62 -5.95 18.03 45.68
CA ILE A 62 -6.56 19.18 46.37
C ILE A 62 -7.78 19.61 45.53
N PRO A 63 -9.01 19.25 45.95
CA PRO A 63 -10.23 19.67 45.26
C PRO A 63 -10.49 21.16 45.48
N SER A 64 -11.07 21.80 44.46
CA SER A 64 -11.66 23.14 44.57
C SER A 64 -12.98 23.08 45.36
N ARG A 65 -13.55 24.24 45.69
CA ARG A 65 -14.90 24.36 46.31
C ARG A 65 -16.00 23.64 45.51
N ASP A 66 -15.81 23.51 44.20
CA ASP A 66 -16.73 22.86 43.26
C ASP A 66 -16.53 21.32 43.19
N GLY A 67 -15.63 20.74 44.00
CA GLY A 67 -15.29 19.31 43.97
C GLY A 67 -14.30 18.91 42.85
N GLU A 68 -14.01 19.82 41.92
CA GLU A 68 -13.13 19.57 40.78
C GLU A 68 -11.64 19.67 41.17
N ILE A 69 -10.83 18.67 40.78
CA ILE A 69 -9.40 18.63 41.11
C ILE A 69 -8.63 19.50 40.13
N ARG A 70 -8.19 20.68 40.60
CA ARG A 70 -7.39 21.62 39.78
C ARG A 70 -5.91 21.58 40.14
N ILE A 71 -5.58 21.21 41.38
CA ILE A 71 -4.22 21.26 41.94
C ILE A 71 -3.86 19.92 42.59
N VAL A 72 -2.60 19.51 42.44
CA VAL A 72 -2.06 18.26 42.99
C VAL A 72 -0.77 18.50 43.74
N ARG A 73 -0.59 17.84 44.89
CA ARG A 73 0.67 17.80 45.64
C ARG A 73 1.49 16.58 45.20
N LEU A 74 2.73 16.83 44.80
CA LEU A 74 3.64 15.86 44.21
C LEU A 74 4.88 15.66 45.07
N LYS A 75 5.37 14.41 45.18
CA LYS A 75 6.69 14.09 45.73
C LYS A 75 7.69 13.94 44.60
N THR A 76 8.66 14.84 44.56
CA THR A 76 9.86 14.71 43.72
C THR A 76 11.02 14.20 44.57
N GLN A 77 12.13 13.81 43.92
CA GLN A 77 13.38 13.43 44.60
C GLN A 77 13.93 14.52 45.53
N HIS A 78 13.66 15.81 45.23
CA HIS A 78 14.19 16.95 45.98
C HIS A 78 13.20 17.55 46.98
N GLY A 79 11.97 17.03 47.08
CA GLY A 79 10.95 17.56 47.98
C GLY A 79 9.54 17.50 47.44
N THR A 80 8.61 18.15 48.15
CA THR A 80 7.20 18.23 47.76
C THR A 80 6.93 19.50 46.96
N VAL A 81 6.21 19.37 45.85
CA VAL A 81 5.90 20.47 44.92
C VAL A 81 4.41 20.45 44.60
N ILE A 82 3.79 21.62 44.53
CA ILE A 82 2.38 21.78 44.15
C ILE A 82 2.31 22.21 42.68
N ARG A 83 1.50 21.51 41.86
CA ARG A 83 1.31 21.83 40.44
C ARG A 83 -0.15 21.68 40.01
N PRO A 84 -0.63 22.50 39.06
CA PRO A 84 -1.93 22.29 38.42
C PRO A 84 -1.97 20.98 37.63
N VAL A 85 -3.13 20.32 37.55
CA VAL A 85 -3.33 19.06 36.80
C VAL A 85 -2.87 19.17 35.35
N GLN A 86 -3.08 20.33 34.71
CA GLN A 86 -2.68 20.57 33.32
C GLN A 86 -1.16 20.49 33.08
N ARG A 87 -0.34 20.71 34.11
CA ARG A 87 1.13 20.61 34.02
C ARG A 87 1.66 19.23 34.45
N ILE A 88 0.77 18.26 34.62
CA ILE A 88 1.12 16.90 35.05
C ILE A 88 0.74 15.94 33.93
N PHE A 89 1.69 15.08 33.53
CA PHE A 89 1.50 14.15 32.43
C PHE A 89 1.62 12.70 32.94
N PRO A 90 0.61 11.85 32.74
CA PRO A 90 0.66 10.47 33.18
C PRO A 90 1.69 9.66 32.38
N LEU A 91 2.35 8.73 33.06
CA LEU A 91 3.17 7.70 32.41
C LEU A 91 2.28 6.53 31.99
N GLU A 92 2.59 5.89 30.86
CA GLU A 92 1.81 4.78 30.30
C GLU A 92 1.92 3.47 31.11
N VAL A 93 2.61 3.50 32.25
CA VAL A 93 2.80 2.35 33.15
C VAL A 93 1.70 2.36 34.21
N GLN A 94 0.62 1.63 33.97
CA GLN A 94 -0.38 1.37 35.01
C GLN A 94 0.03 0.12 35.78
N ALA A 95 0.16 0.24 37.10
CA ALA A 95 0.15 -0.94 37.96
C ALA A 95 -1.25 -1.57 37.83
N ILE A 96 -1.35 -2.69 37.14
CA ILE A 96 -2.53 -3.55 37.22
C ILE A 96 -2.47 -4.14 38.64
N ALA A 97 -3.17 -3.51 39.58
CA ALA A 97 -3.52 -4.18 40.81
C ALA A 97 -4.49 -5.30 40.41
N ASN A 98 -3.97 -6.52 40.29
CA ASN A 98 -4.79 -7.72 40.25
C ASN A 98 -5.57 -7.76 41.57
N ASN A 99 -6.79 -7.23 41.56
CA ASN A 99 -7.73 -7.41 42.65
C ASN A 99 -8.19 -8.88 42.61
N ALA A 100 -7.49 -9.72 43.37
CA ALA A 100 -8.05 -10.95 43.89
C ALA A 100 -9.22 -10.58 44.82
N LYS A 101 -10.45 -10.86 44.39
CA LYS A 101 -11.62 -11.12 45.26
C LYS A 101 -12.71 -11.83 44.46
N GLU A 102 -12.70 -13.15 44.65
CA GLU A 102 -13.80 -14.12 44.76
C GLU A 102 -14.91 -14.19 43.71
N LEU A 103 -14.97 -15.39 43.13
CA LEU A 103 -16.06 -16.01 42.38
C LEU A 103 -17.29 -16.22 43.28
N LYS A 104 -18.49 -15.99 42.72
CA LYS A 104 -19.62 -16.89 42.91
C LYS A 104 -20.20 -17.24 41.54
N GLU A 105 -20.32 -18.56 41.36
CA GLU A 105 -20.83 -19.33 40.23
C GLU A 105 -22.27 -18.91 39.89
N GLU A 106 -22.73 -18.99 38.64
CA GLU A 106 -23.20 -20.19 37.93
C GLU A 106 -23.45 -19.76 36.46
N SER A 107 -23.37 -20.57 35.40
CA SER A 107 -23.18 -22.00 35.21
C SER A 107 -22.92 -22.27 33.71
N ASN A 108 -22.02 -23.22 33.44
CA ASN A 108 -22.05 -24.20 32.34
C ASN A 108 -21.83 -23.71 30.90
N SER A 109 -20.60 -23.89 30.36
CA SER A 109 -20.13 -25.05 29.57
C SER A 109 -20.72 -25.07 28.15
N VAL A 110 -19.96 -25.09 27.04
CA VAL A 110 -19.21 -26.26 26.55
C VAL A 110 -18.26 -25.83 25.40
N LYS A 111 -17.19 -26.62 25.26
CA LYS A 111 -16.05 -26.56 24.31
C LYS A 111 -16.41 -26.64 22.82
N CYS A 112 -15.44 -26.20 21.99
CA CYS A 112 -15.38 -26.38 20.54
C CYS A 112 -15.35 -27.85 20.10
N THR A 113 -16.18 -28.20 19.10
CA THR A 113 -15.91 -29.21 18.07
C THR A 113 -16.69 -28.87 16.80
N LYS A 114 -16.06 -28.97 15.61
CA LYS A 114 -16.78 -29.08 14.32
C LYS A 114 -17.18 -30.55 14.12
N PRO A 115 -18.34 -30.89 13.52
CA PRO A 115 -18.41 -31.00 12.05
C PRO A 115 -19.78 -30.67 11.38
N GLU A 116 -19.64 -30.37 10.08
CA GLU A 116 -20.48 -30.60 8.88
C GLU A 116 -22.04 -30.64 8.85
N ASN A 117 -22.54 -29.93 7.83
CA ASN A 117 -23.74 -30.11 6.97
C ASN A 117 -25.17 -29.87 7.51
N VAL A 118 -25.88 -28.92 6.87
CA VAL A 118 -27.06 -29.10 5.99
C VAL A 118 -27.86 -27.76 5.90
N LEU A 119 -28.06 -27.26 4.66
CA LEU A 119 -28.97 -26.16 4.27
C LEU A 119 -30.44 -26.52 4.61
N ASN A 120 -31.45 -25.69 4.84
CA ASN A 120 -31.81 -24.29 4.56
C ASN A 120 -33.19 -24.08 5.25
N THR A 121 -33.57 -22.86 5.64
CA THR A 121 -34.85 -22.22 5.19
C THR A 121 -35.00 -20.81 5.79
N ASN A 122 -35.19 -19.85 4.87
CA ASN A 122 -35.91 -18.58 5.02
C ASN A 122 -35.17 -17.40 5.69
N ASP A 123 -34.19 -16.87 4.95
CA ASP A 123 -33.63 -15.54 5.17
C ASP A 123 -34.69 -14.45 4.91
N VAL A 124 -35.06 -13.71 5.97
CA VAL A 124 -35.72 -12.42 5.84
C VAL A 124 -34.67 -11.39 5.41
N ILE A 125 -34.63 -11.08 4.11
CA ILE A 125 -33.73 -10.07 3.55
C ILE A 125 -34.19 -8.68 4.02
N VAL A 126 -33.52 -8.12 5.03
CA VAL A 126 -33.74 -6.74 5.49
C VAL A 126 -33.20 -5.76 4.44
N LYS A 127 -34.11 -5.15 3.69
CA LYS A 127 -33.81 -4.08 2.73
C LYS A 127 -33.23 -2.86 3.47
N LYS A 128 -32.01 -2.43 3.12
CA LYS A 128 -31.37 -1.24 3.68
C LYS A 128 -31.70 0.01 2.84
N TYR A 129 -32.07 1.11 3.51
CA TYR A 129 -32.44 2.37 2.88
C TYR A 129 -31.50 3.50 3.30
N THR A 130 -31.30 4.50 2.44
CA THR A 130 -30.61 5.75 2.80
C THR A 130 -31.49 6.62 3.69
N SER A 131 -30.92 7.61 4.39
CA SER A 131 -31.69 8.60 5.18
C SER A 131 -32.71 9.39 4.36
N SER A 132 -32.58 9.39 3.03
CA SER A 132 -33.52 9.95 2.05
C SER A 132 -34.51 8.94 1.46
N GLY A 133 -34.58 7.73 2.00
CA GLY A 133 -35.57 6.70 1.63
C GLY A 133 -35.24 5.88 0.38
N ARG A 134 -34.03 5.97 -0.20
CA ARG A 134 -33.67 5.13 -1.36
C ARG A 134 -33.14 3.77 -0.94
N LEU A 135 -33.65 2.72 -1.60
CA LEU A 135 -33.13 1.37 -1.46
C LEU A 135 -31.66 1.31 -1.88
N ILE A 136 -30.80 0.86 -0.98
CA ILE A 136 -29.37 0.68 -1.22
C ILE A 136 -29.20 -0.60 -2.06
N LYS A 137 -28.70 -0.46 -3.29
CA LYS A 137 -28.30 -1.62 -4.10
C LYS A 137 -26.99 -2.17 -3.58
N GLU A 138 -26.95 -3.46 -3.26
CA GLU A 138 -25.70 -4.11 -2.86
C GLU A 138 -24.68 -4.08 -4.00
N PRO A 139 -23.41 -3.74 -3.73
CA PRO A 139 -22.36 -3.80 -4.72
C PRO A 139 -22.12 -5.26 -5.11
N LYS A 140 -22.27 -5.59 -6.41
CA LYS A 140 -21.87 -6.91 -6.93
C LYS A 140 -20.35 -7.04 -6.80
N ARG A 141 -19.89 -7.80 -5.80
CA ARG A 141 -18.50 -8.24 -5.72
C ARG A 141 -18.33 -9.31 -6.79
N LEU A 142 -17.40 -9.11 -7.72
CA LEU A 142 -17.06 -10.13 -8.72
C LEU A 142 -16.37 -11.29 -7.99
N ASP A 143 -17.10 -12.38 -7.79
CA ASP A 143 -16.53 -13.64 -7.31
C ASP A 143 -15.72 -14.28 -8.44
N LEU A 144 -14.41 -14.03 -8.42
CA LEU A 144 -13.43 -14.60 -9.36
C LEU A 144 -13.20 -16.12 -9.16
N LEU A 145 -14.00 -16.79 -8.32
CA LEU A 145 -13.86 -18.20 -8.00
C LEU A 145 -14.84 -19.11 -8.74
N ASN A 146 -15.75 -18.57 -9.54
CA ASN A 146 -16.65 -19.39 -10.36
C ASN A 146 -16.18 -19.38 -11.82
N TYR A 147 -15.52 -20.47 -12.23
CA TYR A 147 -15.11 -20.72 -13.62
C TYR A 147 -16.36 -20.93 -14.50
N LYS A 148 -17.03 -19.85 -14.90
CA LYS A 148 -17.96 -19.84 -16.02
C LYS A 148 -17.27 -19.26 -17.24
N CYS A 149 -17.00 -20.13 -18.22
CA CYS A 149 -16.52 -19.76 -19.54
C CYS A 149 -17.59 -18.95 -20.27
N TYR A 150 -17.30 -17.69 -20.60
CA TYR A 150 -18.09 -16.92 -21.54
C TYR A 150 -17.41 -16.95 -22.91
N ARG A 151 -18.16 -17.43 -23.91
CA ARG A 151 -17.80 -17.42 -25.33
C ARG A 151 -17.75 -15.95 -25.78
N PHE A 152 -16.56 -15.46 -26.12
CA PHE A 152 -16.41 -14.13 -26.71
C PHE A 152 -16.80 -14.19 -28.18
N GLU A 153 -17.94 -13.60 -28.54
CA GLU A 153 -18.24 -13.28 -29.93
C GLU A 153 -17.32 -12.14 -30.39
N THR A 154 -16.61 -12.36 -31.49
CA THR A 154 -15.70 -11.41 -32.10
C THR A 154 -16.48 -10.31 -32.82
N ILE A 155 -16.38 -9.07 -32.33
CA ILE A 155 -16.86 -7.88 -33.04
C ILE A 155 -15.96 -7.66 -34.27
N PRO A 156 -16.52 -7.42 -35.49
CA PRO A 156 -15.76 -7.35 -36.72
C PRO A 156 -14.80 -6.14 -36.78
N LYS A 157 -13.67 -6.40 -37.45
CA LYS A 157 -12.56 -5.47 -37.71
C LYS A 157 -12.99 -4.34 -38.66
N SER A 158 -13.47 -3.23 -38.12
CA SER A 158 -13.55 -1.99 -38.90
C SER A 158 -13.40 -0.74 -38.01
N GLN A 159 -12.36 -0.69 -37.17
CA GLN A 159 -11.86 0.56 -36.57
C GLN A 159 -10.56 0.32 -35.79
N ARG A 160 -9.45 0.37 -36.52
CA ARG A 160 -8.08 0.66 -36.04
C ARG A 160 -7.58 1.60 -37.15
N TRP A 161 -7.13 2.83 -36.92
CA TRP A 161 -6.00 3.36 -36.15
C TRP A 161 -6.45 4.70 -35.50
N ASP A 162 -6.12 5.04 -34.24
CA ASP A 162 -4.81 5.55 -33.85
C ASP A 162 -4.46 5.31 -32.38
N SER A 163 -3.15 5.15 -32.19
CA SER A 163 -2.41 4.74 -31.01
C SER A 163 -2.39 5.82 -29.91
N HIS A 164 -2.66 5.43 -28.66
CA HIS A 164 -2.09 5.84 -27.34
C HIS A 164 -3.13 5.48 -26.24
N PRO A 165 -2.82 4.67 -25.21
CA PRO A 165 -3.77 4.37 -24.14
C PRO A 165 -3.73 5.47 -23.07
N GLY A 166 -4.00 6.70 -23.47
CA GLY A 166 -4.49 7.74 -22.57
C GLY A 166 -6.01 7.69 -22.66
N ASN A 167 -6.66 7.31 -21.57
CA ASN A 167 -8.10 7.11 -21.47
C ASN A 167 -8.86 8.40 -21.82
N ASN A 168 -9.11 8.62 -23.12
CA ASN A 168 -9.76 9.81 -23.66
C ASN A 168 -11.21 9.48 -24.03
N LEU A 169 -11.91 8.74 -23.16
CA LEU A 169 -13.36 8.73 -23.15
C LEU A 169 -13.81 10.14 -22.73
N ARG A 170 -13.94 11.03 -23.72
CA ARG A 170 -14.56 12.35 -23.54
C ARG A 170 -15.95 12.11 -22.96
N MET A 171 -16.08 12.30 -21.64
CA MET A 171 -17.36 12.13 -20.97
C MET A 171 -18.39 13.05 -21.63
N SER A 172 -19.53 12.46 -22.01
CA SER A 172 -20.68 13.17 -22.55
C SER A 172 -21.02 14.37 -21.67
N THR A 173 -21.30 15.53 -22.29
CA THR A 173 -21.48 16.82 -21.61
C THR A 173 -22.49 16.76 -20.46
N HIS A 174 -23.54 15.95 -20.57
CA HIS A 174 -24.57 15.80 -19.53
C HIS A 174 -24.05 15.17 -18.21
N LYS A 175 -22.98 14.37 -18.26
CA LYS A 175 -22.38 13.72 -17.08
C LYS A 175 -21.33 14.58 -16.38
N LYS A 176 -20.97 15.74 -16.95
CA LYS A 176 -19.96 16.64 -16.36
C LYS A 176 -20.50 17.30 -15.09
N LYS A 177 -19.63 17.44 -14.08
CA LYS A 177 -19.93 18.14 -12.82
C LYS A 177 -20.48 19.56 -13.05
N THR A 178 -20.06 20.21 -14.13
CA THR A 178 -20.55 21.54 -14.55
C THR A 178 -22.07 21.63 -14.61
N ARG A 179 -22.79 20.58 -15.06
CA ARG A 179 -24.26 20.61 -15.13
C ARG A 179 -24.91 20.70 -13.75
N LYS A 180 -24.32 20.05 -12.74
CA LYS A 180 -24.80 20.10 -11.35
C LYS A 180 -24.45 21.40 -10.62
N LEU A 181 -23.48 22.16 -11.14
CA LEU A 181 -22.99 23.38 -10.49
C LEU A 181 -23.65 24.67 -11.02
N ARG A 182 -24.55 24.58 -12.01
CA ARG A 182 -25.33 25.74 -12.48
C ARG A 182 -26.25 26.23 -11.35
N GLY A 183 -26.32 27.54 -11.16
CA GLY A 183 -27.02 28.17 -10.04
C GLY A 183 -26.16 28.41 -8.80
N HIS A 184 -24.98 27.77 -8.70
CA HIS A 184 -24.02 28.07 -7.62
C HIS A 184 -23.09 29.23 -8.01
N VAL A 185 -22.99 30.23 -7.14
CA VAL A 185 -22.27 31.49 -7.38
C VAL A 185 -20.80 31.30 -7.81
N SER A 186 -20.05 30.42 -7.16
CA SER A 186 -18.59 30.27 -7.38
C SER A 186 -18.19 29.03 -8.21
N HIS A 187 -19.16 28.28 -8.75
CA HIS A 187 -18.93 27.05 -9.51
C HIS A 187 -18.00 26.03 -8.81
N GLY A 188 -17.99 26.02 -7.46
CA GLY A 188 -17.19 25.09 -6.66
C GLY A 188 -15.73 25.50 -6.42
N HIS A 189 -15.33 26.73 -6.76
CA HIS A 189 -13.97 27.24 -6.55
C HIS A 189 -13.82 28.16 -5.31
N GLY A 190 -14.87 28.27 -4.49
CA GLY A 190 -14.88 29.10 -3.27
C GLY A 190 -15.01 30.61 -3.54
N ARG A 191 -15.47 31.37 -2.53
CA ARG A 191 -15.68 32.83 -2.66
C ARG A 191 -14.40 33.65 -2.44
N VAL A 192 -13.56 33.23 -1.50
CA VAL A 192 -12.34 33.97 -1.08
C VAL A 192 -11.16 33.69 -2.02
N GLY A 193 -10.75 32.42 -2.17
CA GLY A 193 -9.58 32.05 -2.99
C GLY A 193 -9.77 32.33 -4.48
N LYS A 194 -10.99 32.11 -4.99
CA LYS A 194 -11.42 32.23 -6.39
C LYS A 194 -10.63 31.35 -7.36
N HIS A 195 -11.22 31.05 -8.52
CA HIS A 195 -10.48 30.42 -9.62
C HIS A 195 -9.72 31.49 -10.40
N ARG A 196 -8.39 31.42 -10.37
CA ARG A 196 -7.48 32.34 -11.08
C ARG A 196 -6.68 31.57 -12.13
N LYS A 197 -6.12 32.29 -13.12
CA LYS A 197 -5.53 31.67 -14.30
C LYS A 197 -4.33 30.77 -13.98
N HIS A 198 -3.30 31.26 -13.29
CA HIS A 198 -2.08 30.49 -13.00
C HIS A 198 -1.42 30.83 -11.64
N PRO A 199 -2.09 30.59 -10.51
CA PRO A 199 -1.42 30.67 -9.21
C PRO A 199 -0.34 29.58 -9.12
N GLY A 200 0.90 29.95 -8.78
CA GLY A 200 2.05 29.02 -8.69
C GLY A 200 2.84 28.83 -9.99
N GLY A 201 2.43 29.49 -11.09
CA GLY A 201 3.11 29.41 -12.39
C GLY A 201 2.45 28.43 -13.37
N ARG A 202 3.12 28.20 -14.51
CA ARG A 202 2.64 27.30 -15.57
C ARG A 202 3.50 26.04 -15.64
N GLY A 203 2.88 24.89 -15.90
CA GLY A 203 3.59 23.62 -16.03
C GLY A 203 4.38 23.26 -14.77
N ASN A 204 5.65 22.90 -14.95
CA ASN A 204 6.56 22.47 -13.88
C ASN A 204 7.38 23.63 -13.26
N ALA A 205 6.90 24.87 -13.35
CA ALA A 205 7.58 26.03 -12.78
C ALA A 205 7.77 25.92 -11.27
N GLY A 206 8.85 26.50 -10.75
CA GLY A 206 9.13 26.55 -9.30
C GLY A 206 9.56 25.24 -8.68
N GLY A 207 9.91 24.22 -9.46
CA GLY A 207 10.20 22.88 -8.94
C GLY A 207 11.41 22.78 -7.99
N MET A 208 12.32 23.76 -7.99
CA MET A 208 13.39 23.89 -6.99
C MET A 208 13.12 24.99 -5.93
N HIS A 209 12.03 25.75 -6.09
CA HIS A 209 11.65 26.88 -5.25
C HIS A 209 10.33 26.57 -4.53
N HIS A 210 9.23 27.25 -4.87
CA HIS A 210 7.94 27.13 -4.18
C HIS A 210 7.20 25.80 -4.42
N HIS A 211 7.59 25.00 -5.42
CA HIS A 211 7.10 23.62 -5.62
C HIS A 211 8.13 22.56 -5.23
N ARG A 212 9.22 22.93 -4.56
CA ARG A 212 10.30 22.02 -4.16
C ARG A 212 9.82 20.81 -3.37
N ILE A 213 8.94 21.01 -2.40
CA ILE A 213 8.43 19.91 -1.56
C ILE A 213 7.74 18.85 -2.42
N ASN A 214 7.02 19.25 -3.46
CA ASN A 214 6.33 18.32 -4.37
C ASN A 214 7.34 17.50 -5.18
N PHE A 215 8.40 18.14 -5.70
CA PHE A 215 9.45 17.47 -6.48
C PHE A 215 10.32 16.56 -5.61
N ASP A 216 10.78 17.05 -4.46
CA ASP A 216 11.61 16.26 -3.54
C ASP A 216 10.85 15.05 -2.98
N LYS A 217 9.52 15.17 -2.80
CA LYS A 217 8.69 14.09 -2.25
C LYS A 217 8.32 13.03 -3.29
N TYR A 218 7.83 13.44 -4.47
CA TYR A 218 7.26 12.49 -5.44
C TYR A 218 8.16 12.21 -6.64
N HIS A 219 9.13 13.08 -6.92
CA HIS A 219 10.01 12.97 -8.09
C HIS A 219 11.50 13.10 -7.71
N PRO A 220 12.01 12.27 -6.76
CA PRO A 220 13.41 12.30 -6.40
C PRO A 220 14.28 11.92 -7.61
N GLY A 221 15.33 12.71 -7.88
CA GLY A 221 16.21 12.53 -9.03
C GLY A 221 15.74 13.21 -10.32
N TYR A 222 14.65 13.98 -10.28
CA TYR A 222 14.20 14.79 -11.43
C TYR A 222 15.23 15.84 -11.83
N PHE A 223 15.84 16.53 -10.85
CA PHE A 223 16.90 17.51 -11.09
C PHE A 223 18.27 16.85 -11.05
N GLY A 224 19.05 17.02 -12.12
CA GLY A 224 20.42 16.54 -12.23
C GLY A 224 20.75 15.97 -13.60
N LYS A 225 22.02 15.59 -13.80
CA LYS A 225 22.50 14.93 -15.01
C LYS A 225 23.23 13.65 -14.62
N VAL A 226 22.88 12.54 -15.25
CA VAL A 226 23.44 11.20 -14.96
C VAL A 226 23.78 10.49 -16.27
N GLY A 227 24.88 9.73 -16.29
CA GLY A 227 25.27 8.87 -17.40
C GLY A 227 25.96 9.59 -18.57
N MET A 228 26.37 8.81 -19.56
CA MET A 228 27.04 9.29 -20.78
C MET A 228 26.01 9.57 -21.89
N ARG A 229 26.24 10.63 -22.68
CA ARG A 229 25.36 11.00 -23.81
C ARG A 229 25.63 10.10 -25.02
N ASN A 230 24.60 9.44 -25.54
CA ASN A 230 24.65 8.64 -26.76
C ASN A 230 23.95 9.38 -27.91
N PHE A 231 24.72 9.86 -28.88
CA PHE A 231 24.18 10.54 -30.05
C PHE A 231 23.64 9.54 -31.08
N HIS A 232 22.59 9.93 -31.81
CA HIS A 232 22.01 9.13 -32.88
C HIS A 232 21.72 7.67 -32.47
N LEU A 233 20.98 7.50 -31.36
CA LEU A 233 20.64 6.19 -30.83
C LEU A 233 19.75 5.38 -31.80
N LYS A 234 20.35 4.40 -32.49
CA LYS A 234 19.63 3.44 -33.34
C LYS A 234 19.01 2.32 -32.50
N LYS A 235 17.70 2.44 -32.19
CA LYS A 235 16.98 1.45 -31.37
C LYS A 235 16.91 0.05 -32.02
N ASN A 236 16.83 -0.04 -33.35
CA ASN A 236 16.71 -1.30 -34.06
C ASN A 236 17.93 -2.22 -33.87
N GLN A 237 19.14 -1.65 -33.80
CA GLN A 237 20.36 -2.41 -33.52
C GLN A 237 20.41 -2.97 -32.10
N LYS A 238 19.75 -2.29 -31.15
CA LYS A 238 19.64 -2.72 -29.74
C LYS A 238 18.38 -3.52 -29.46
N TYR A 239 17.57 -3.82 -30.49
CA TYR A 239 16.32 -4.53 -30.32
C TYR A 239 16.60 -5.99 -29.92
N MET A 240 16.18 -6.35 -28.70
CA MET A 240 16.44 -7.67 -28.11
C MET A 240 15.28 -8.08 -27.19
N PRO A 241 14.11 -8.42 -27.77
CA PRO A 241 12.99 -8.95 -27.00
C PRO A 241 13.37 -10.28 -26.34
N THR A 242 13.04 -10.41 -25.05
CA THR A 242 13.43 -11.56 -24.22
C THR A 242 12.24 -12.44 -23.84
N ILE A 243 12.43 -13.75 -23.82
CA ILE A 243 11.44 -14.71 -23.31
C ILE A 243 12.05 -15.53 -22.17
N ASN A 244 11.26 -15.78 -21.12
CA ASN A 244 11.66 -16.69 -20.04
C ASN A 244 11.30 -18.14 -20.37
N ILE A 245 12.08 -19.05 -19.81
CA ILE A 245 11.94 -20.49 -20.00
C ILE A 245 10.52 -21.01 -19.69
N ASN A 246 9.87 -20.51 -18.62
CA ASN A 246 8.52 -20.92 -18.24
C ASN A 246 7.45 -20.70 -19.32
N LYS A 247 7.66 -19.76 -20.24
CA LYS A 247 6.72 -19.45 -21.32
C LYS A 247 7.02 -20.19 -22.63
N LEU A 248 8.14 -20.91 -22.72
CA LEU A 248 8.52 -21.61 -23.94
C LEU A 248 7.46 -22.65 -24.34
N TRP A 249 6.95 -23.41 -23.38
CA TRP A 249 5.92 -24.43 -23.64
C TRP A 249 4.59 -23.84 -24.14
N SER A 250 4.32 -22.56 -23.87
CA SER A 250 3.14 -21.86 -24.37
C SER A 250 3.25 -21.50 -25.85
N LEU A 251 4.45 -21.42 -26.41
CA LEU A 251 4.67 -21.15 -27.83
C LEU A 251 4.42 -22.37 -28.72
N VAL A 252 4.39 -23.56 -28.14
CA VAL A 252 4.09 -24.80 -28.88
C VAL A 252 2.58 -24.90 -29.09
N SER A 253 2.16 -25.00 -30.35
CA SER A 253 0.76 -25.22 -30.73
C SER A 253 0.22 -26.52 -30.12
N GLN A 254 -1.08 -26.57 -29.82
CA GLN A 254 -1.72 -27.77 -29.25
C GLN A 254 -1.50 -29.01 -30.12
N ASN A 255 -1.71 -28.88 -31.44
CA ASN A 255 -1.46 -29.97 -32.40
C ASN A 255 -0.02 -30.52 -32.34
N GLN A 256 0.99 -29.69 -32.01
CA GLN A 256 2.37 -30.15 -31.85
C GLN A 256 2.62 -30.85 -30.51
N LYS A 257 1.83 -30.53 -29.48
CA LYS A 257 1.86 -31.21 -28.19
C LYS A 257 1.20 -32.58 -28.27
N ASP A 258 0.11 -32.68 -29.03
CA ASP A 258 -0.68 -33.90 -29.17
C ASP A 258 0.04 -34.93 -30.06
N ASN A 259 0.73 -34.47 -31.12
CA ASN A 259 1.51 -35.32 -32.04
C ASN A 259 2.91 -35.71 -31.52
N LEU A 260 3.14 -35.64 -30.20
CA LEU A 260 4.45 -35.88 -29.63
C LEU A 260 4.68 -37.39 -29.39
N THR A 261 5.28 -38.07 -30.37
CA THR A 261 5.73 -39.47 -30.21
C THR A 261 6.89 -39.55 -29.22
N GLU A 262 6.95 -40.62 -28.43
CA GLU A 262 8.05 -40.91 -27.51
C GLU A 262 9.39 -40.91 -28.27
N GLY A 263 10.32 -40.06 -27.85
CA GLY A 263 11.65 -39.92 -28.46
C GLY A 263 11.85 -38.70 -29.39
N LYS A 264 10.78 -38.01 -29.82
CA LYS A 264 10.91 -36.80 -30.66
C LYS A 264 10.63 -35.53 -29.87
N ALA A 265 11.64 -34.65 -29.70
CA ALA A 265 11.47 -33.37 -29.00
C ALA A 265 10.92 -32.27 -29.93
N PRO A 266 10.02 -31.38 -29.45
CA PRO A 266 9.52 -30.28 -30.26
C PRO A 266 10.59 -29.19 -30.40
N VAL A 267 10.69 -28.64 -31.62
CA VAL A 267 11.60 -27.54 -31.93
C VAL A 267 10.87 -26.21 -31.80
N ILE A 268 11.29 -25.39 -30.84
CA ILE A 268 10.74 -24.08 -30.57
C ILE A 268 11.67 -23.03 -31.15
N ASP A 269 11.23 -22.41 -32.24
CA ASP A 269 11.91 -21.25 -32.82
C ASP A 269 11.35 -19.96 -32.21
N VAL A 270 12.07 -19.39 -31.26
CA VAL A 270 11.62 -18.17 -30.57
C VAL A 270 11.75 -16.93 -31.45
N VAL A 271 12.60 -16.98 -32.48
CA VAL A 271 12.82 -15.86 -33.42
C VAL A 271 11.58 -15.65 -34.27
N LYS A 272 10.95 -16.74 -34.74
CA LYS A 272 9.65 -16.68 -35.44
C LYS A 272 8.54 -16.05 -34.62
N HIS A 273 8.61 -16.20 -33.30
CA HIS A 273 7.66 -15.60 -32.35
C HIS A 273 8.06 -14.18 -31.92
N GLY A 274 9.11 -13.62 -32.51
CA GLY A 274 9.56 -12.25 -32.25
C GLY A 274 10.41 -12.09 -31.00
N TYR A 275 11.01 -13.16 -30.46
CA TYR A 275 11.94 -13.13 -29.34
C TYR A 275 13.35 -13.51 -29.78
N TYR A 276 14.37 -12.85 -29.23
CA TYR A 276 15.76 -13.08 -29.62
C TYR A 276 16.61 -13.71 -28.51
N LYS A 277 16.31 -13.40 -27.23
CA LYS A 277 17.09 -13.90 -26.09
C LYS A 277 16.24 -14.71 -25.11
N VAL A 278 16.74 -15.87 -24.72
CA VAL A 278 16.09 -16.76 -23.74
C VAL A 278 16.71 -16.61 -22.35
N LEU A 279 15.87 -16.35 -21.36
CA LEU A 279 16.20 -16.12 -19.96
C LEU A 279 15.78 -17.31 -19.08
N GLY A 280 16.57 -17.61 -18.05
CA GLY A 280 16.43 -18.83 -17.25
C GLY A 280 15.42 -18.78 -16.09
N ASN A 281 14.48 -17.83 -16.05
CA ASN A 281 13.52 -17.76 -14.94
C ASN A 281 12.37 -18.77 -15.12
N GLY A 282 11.94 -19.38 -14.01
CA GLY A 282 10.88 -20.38 -13.94
C GLY A 282 11.29 -21.80 -14.34
N THR A 283 10.33 -22.72 -14.33
CA THR A 283 10.53 -24.15 -14.56
C THR A 283 10.08 -24.57 -15.97
N LEU A 284 10.68 -25.65 -16.48
CA LEU A 284 10.18 -26.36 -17.66
C LEU A 284 9.42 -27.60 -17.21
N PRO A 285 8.48 -28.09 -18.04
CA PRO A 285 8.01 -29.46 -17.87
C PRO A 285 9.17 -30.44 -18.07
N ASP A 286 9.11 -31.62 -17.47
CA ASP A 286 10.10 -32.71 -17.61
C ASP A 286 10.00 -33.39 -18.99
N LYS A 287 9.86 -32.60 -20.05
CA LYS A 287 9.81 -33.03 -21.45
C LYS A 287 10.97 -32.37 -22.20
N PRO A 288 11.79 -33.12 -22.95
CA PRO A 288 12.92 -32.56 -23.68
C PRO A 288 12.42 -31.58 -24.76
N ILE A 289 13.07 -30.42 -24.87
CA ILE A 289 12.72 -29.35 -25.82
C ILE A 289 13.98 -28.86 -26.53
N ILE A 290 13.89 -28.64 -27.84
CA ILE A 290 14.95 -28.01 -28.61
C ILE A 290 14.58 -26.53 -28.82
N VAL A 291 15.38 -25.61 -28.31
CA VAL A 291 15.11 -24.17 -28.39
C VAL A 291 16.09 -23.51 -29.35
N LYS A 292 15.58 -22.82 -30.37
CA LYS A 292 16.36 -21.99 -31.30
C LYS A 292 16.22 -20.53 -30.93
N ALA A 293 17.33 -19.84 -30.67
CA ALA A 293 17.37 -18.42 -30.33
C ALA A 293 18.69 -17.77 -30.72
N ARG A 294 18.75 -16.44 -30.78
CA ARG A 294 20.01 -15.71 -31.03
C ARG A 294 20.95 -15.73 -29.84
N LEU A 295 20.39 -15.67 -28.62
CA LEU A 295 21.17 -15.64 -27.38
C LEU A 295 20.50 -16.45 -26.27
N PHE A 296 21.32 -17.13 -25.46
CA PHE A 296 20.90 -17.79 -24.23
C PHE A 296 21.64 -17.22 -23.02
N THR A 297 20.96 -17.20 -21.87
CA THR A 297 21.65 -16.99 -20.59
C THR A 297 22.22 -18.32 -20.08
N LYS A 298 23.34 -18.27 -19.35
CA LYS A 298 23.96 -19.47 -18.74
C LYS A 298 22.99 -20.31 -17.92
N LEU A 299 22.11 -19.64 -17.16
CA LEU A 299 21.07 -20.31 -16.37
C LEU A 299 20.03 -20.98 -17.27
N ALA A 300 19.64 -20.33 -18.38
CA ALA A 300 18.68 -20.91 -19.30
C ALA A 300 19.23 -22.19 -19.94
N GLU A 301 20.47 -22.12 -20.44
CA GLU A 301 21.15 -23.26 -21.04
C GLU A 301 21.27 -24.44 -20.06
N LYS A 302 21.70 -24.17 -18.82
CA LYS A 302 21.79 -25.21 -17.76
C LYS A 302 20.44 -25.90 -17.52
N ARG A 303 19.34 -25.13 -17.48
CA ARG A 303 18.00 -25.66 -17.22
C ARG A 303 17.43 -26.45 -18.39
N VAL A 304 17.60 -25.96 -19.62
CA VAL A 304 17.16 -26.69 -20.83
C VAL A 304 17.92 -28.02 -20.94
N LYS A 305 19.24 -28.01 -20.70
CA LYS A 305 20.06 -29.23 -20.70
C LYS A 305 19.67 -30.20 -19.58
N ALA A 306 19.31 -29.71 -18.39
CA ALA A 306 18.88 -30.55 -17.27
C ALA A 306 17.60 -31.35 -17.58
N VAL A 307 16.72 -30.84 -18.43
CA VAL A 307 15.49 -31.51 -18.88
C VAL A 307 15.75 -32.44 -20.08
N GLY A 308 17.00 -32.56 -20.54
CA GLY A 308 17.36 -33.31 -21.75
C GLY A 308 17.07 -32.57 -23.05
N GLY A 309 16.86 -31.24 -22.98
CA GLY A 309 16.71 -30.38 -24.14
C GLY A 309 18.04 -29.88 -24.72
N ALA A 310 17.96 -29.20 -25.87
CA ALA A 310 19.11 -28.60 -26.53
C ALA A 310 18.88 -27.12 -26.84
N CYS A 311 19.94 -26.31 -26.70
CA CYS A 311 19.94 -24.90 -27.08
C CYS A 311 20.71 -24.73 -28.39
N ILE A 312 20.05 -24.22 -29.42
CA ILE A 312 20.63 -23.99 -30.75
C ILE A 312 20.69 -22.49 -31.00
N LEU A 313 21.86 -21.99 -31.36
CA LEU A 313 22.04 -20.61 -31.77
C LEU A 313 21.56 -20.43 -33.22
N THR A 314 20.68 -19.47 -33.44
CA THR A 314 20.25 -19.02 -34.76
C THR A 314 20.73 -17.60 -35.01
N THR A 315 21.17 -17.32 -36.24
CA THR A 315 21.64 -15.99 -36.67
C THR A 315 20.51 -14.97 -36.73
#